data_AF-A0A5C6FEN7-F1
#
_entry.id   AF-A0A5C6FEN7-F1
#
_cell.length_a   1.000
_cell.length_b   1.000
_cell.length_c   1.000
_cell.angle_alpha   90.00
_cell.angle_beta   90.00
_cell.angle_gamma   90.00
#
_symmetry.space_group_name_H-M   'P 1'
#
loop_
_entity.id
_entity.type
_entity.pdbx_description
1 polymer ?
#
loop_
_entity_poly.entity_id
_entity_poly.type
_entity_poly.pdbx_seq_one_letter_code
_entity_poly.pdbx_strand_id
1 'polypeptide(L)'
;MINVAMPLGYRIVGPCDRERKLVDYDLAFAAYADCDDTAKIDREAFLSSFQYDDAIRERANNGAGRLDVRGFDGPCWSRFVWFDIDRADDINAAKNDAFRLASLLVDRYEFDDSELLVFFSGSKGFHVGLPTSLFNPMPAVTFNASVRNLAEKLAGMATCSIDSSIYGKVQPLRAPNSRHGKTGRYKRLVALPELFNVQAAGIVERAANPLEFEIPDPPANNEQAMEDWRDACEITTVAAASVKTWDADRTALNRSTLEFIRDGVAEGERQRRLFSAAANLAEFGCPPQLAHALLTDIARDIGLTPSETRRTIDSGLTKGGAQ
;
A
#
# COMPACT_ATOMS: atom_id res chain seq x y z
N MET A 1 15.68 -9.94 8.07
CA MET A 1 15.65 -9.64 9.52
C MET A 1 14.24 -9.84 10.00
N ILE A 2 14.02 -10.64 11.05
CA ILE A 2 12.73 -10.78 11.72
C ILE A 2 12.65 -9.69 12.79
N ASN A 3 11.57 -8.91 12.80
CA ASN A 3 11.36 -7.91 13.84
C ASN A 3 10.47 -8.50 14.93
N VAL A 4 11.09 -9.00 16.00
CA VAL A 4 10.38 -9.63 17.12
C VAL A 4 9.41 -8.70 17.85
N ALA A 5 9.54 -7.37 17.67
CA ALA A 5 8.62 -6.40 18.25
C ALA A 5 7.32 -6.26 17.44
N MET A 6 7.31 -6.70 16.18
CA MET A 6 6.20 -6.59 15.25
C MET A 6 5.88 -7.96 14.61
N PRO A 7 5.60 -9.03 15.38
CA PRO A 7 5.47 -10.37 14.80
C PRO A 7 4.13 -10.60 14.09
N LEU A 8 3.16 -9.70 14.27
CA LEU A 8 1.78 -9.94 13.86
C LEU A 8 1.49 -9.37 12.49
N GLY A 9 0.71 -10.10 11.72
CA GLY A 9 0.04 -9.62 10.52
C GLY A 9 -1.39 -10.08 10.50
N TYR A 10 -2.05 -9.89 9.36
CA TYR A 10 -3.30 -10.58 9.09
C TYR A 10 -3.27 -11.31 7.76
N ARG A 11 -4.10 -12.34 7.67
CA ARG A 11 -4.35 -13.11 6.47
C ARG A 11 -5.82 -13.05 6.09
N ILE A 12 -6.09 -12.98 4.80
CA ILE A 12 -7.41 -13.15 4.19
C ILE A 12 -7.32 -14.35 3.26
N VAL A 13 -8.22 -15.32 3.41
CA VAL A 13 -8.37 -16.45 2.49
C VAL A 13 -9.69 -16.31 1.74
N GLY A 14 -9.60 -16.28 0.41
CA GLY A 14 -10.67 -15.89 -0.50
C GLY A 14 -10.56 -14.42 -0.95
N PRO A 15 -11.65 -13.87 -1.51
CA PRO A 15 -11.70 -12.48 -1.95
C PRO A 15 -11.36 -11.49 -0.83
N CYS A 16 -10.85 -10.32 -1.21
CA CYS A 16 -10.31 -9.30 -0.29
C CYS A 16 -11.34 -8.74 0.73
N ASP A 17 -12.63 -8.89 0.47
CA ASP A 17 -13.73 -8.50 1.36
C ASP A 17 -14.03 -9.52 2.47
N ARG A 18 -13.36 -10.69 2.44
CA ARG A 18 -13.49 -11.72 3.47
C ARG A 18 -12.87 -11.29 4.80
N GLU A 19 -13.13 -12.10 5.81
CA GLU A 19 -12.62 -11.90 7.15
C GLU A 19 -11.09 -11.87 7.19
N ARG A 20 -10.56 -10.91 7.94
CA ARG A 20 -9.14 -10.85 8.30
C ARG A 20 -8.94 -11.69 9.55
N LYS A 21 -7.96 -12.59 9.50
CA LYS A 21 -7.51 -13.38 10.65
C LYS A 21 -6.12 -12.95 11.06
N LEU A 22 -5.92 -12.71 12.34
CA LEU A 22 -4.61 -12.43 12.90
C LEU A 22 -3.70 -13.65 12.74
N VAL A 23 -2.45 -13.43 12.36
CA VAL A 23 -1.44 -14.49 12.17
C VAL A 23 -0.08 -14.00 12.65
N ASP A 24 0.82 -14.93 12.94
CA ASP A 24 2.25 -14.64 12.89
C ASP A 24 2.62 -14.38 11.42
N TYR A 25 3.18 -13.21 11.13
CA TYR A 25 3.40 -12.77 9.76
C TYR A 25 4.47 -13.61 9.07
N ASP A 26 5.60 -13.83 9.73
CA ASP A 26 6.75 -14.50 9.12
C ASP A 26 6.44 -15.99 8.88
N LEU A 27 5.75 -16.65 9.83
CA LEU A 27 5.26 -18.02 9.62
C LEU A 27 4.25 -18.10 8.46
N ALA A 28 3.34 -17.13 8.35
CA ALA A 28 2.37 -17.11 7.26
C ALA A 28 3.05 -16.84 5.91
N PHE A 29 4.01 -15.92 5.84
CA PHE A 29 4.75 -15.62 4.62
C PHE A 29 5.61 -16.82 4.19
N ALA A 30 6.27 -17.50 5.12
CA ALA A 30 7.03 -18.74 4.88
C ALA A 30 6.13 -19.85 4.35
N ALA A 31 4.95 -20.08 4.95
CA ALA A 31 4.01 -21.07 4.43
C ALA A 31 3.58 -20.80 2.98
N TYR A 32 3.45 -19.53 2.57
CA TYR A 32 3.21 -19.18 1.17
C TYR A 32 4.43 -19.37 0.27
N ALA A 33 5.64 -19.10 0.79
CA ALA A 33 6.89 -19.32 0.07
C ALA A 33 7.12 -20.81 -0.20
N ASP A 34 6.85 -21.66 0.78
CA ASP A 34 7.00 -23.12 0.74
C ASP A 34 5.82 -23.86 0.09
N CYS A 35 4.81 -23.13 -0.42
CA CYS A 35 3.58 -23.71 -0.96
C CYS A 35 2.86 -24.67 0.01
N ASP A 36 3.01 -24.44 1.31
CA ASP A 36 2.49 -25.30 2.37
C ASP A 36 0.95 -25.37 2.38
N ASP A 37 0.40 -26.55 2.68
CA ASP A 37 -1.03 -26.81 2.67
C ASP A 37 -1.83 -25.89 3.62
N THR A 38 -1.21 -25.37 4.68
CA THR A 38 -1.81 -24.40 5.61
C THR A 38 -1.97 -23.02 5.00
N ALA A 39 -1.21 -22.68 3.96
CA ALA A 39 -1.30 -21.40 3.23
C ALA A 39 -2.52 -21.34 2.29
N LYS A 40 -3.09 -22.49 1.90
CA LYS A 40 -4.26 -22.57 1.00
C LYS A 40 -4.02 -21.85 -0.33
N ILE A 41 -2.88 -22.14 -0.96
CA ILE A 41 -2.40 -21.48 -2.19
C ILE A 41 -3.34 -21.66 -3.39
N ASP A 42 -4.16 -22.71 -3.39
CA ASP A 42 -5.20 -23.01 -4.39
C ASP A 42 -6.33 -21.96 -4.43
N ARG A 43 -6.37 -21.09 -3.41
CA ARG A 43 -7.32 -19.99 -3.28
C ARG A 43 -6.64 -18.65 -3.44
N GLU A 44 -7.47 -17.66 -3.77
CA GLU A 44 -7.09 -16.27 -3.61
C GLU A 44 -6.77 -16.01 -2.13
N ALA A 45 -5.68 -15.30 -1.86
CA ALA A 45 -5.33 -14.93 -0.50
C ALA A 45 -4.48 -13.66 -0.45
N PHE A 46 -4.53 -13.01 0.70
CA PHE A 46 -3.82 -11.76 0.98
C PHE A 46 -3.17 -11.80 2.35
N LEU A 47 -2.03 -11.14 2.47
CA LEU A 47 -1.39 -10.80 3.73
C LEU A 47 -1.47 -9.28 3.95
N SER A 48 -1.27 -8.81 5.17
CA SER A 48 -1.03 -7.39 5.41
C SER A 48 0.27 -6.93 4.71
N SER A 49 0.30 -5.71 4.16
CA SER A 49 1.55 -5.13 3.63
C SER A 49 2.54 -4.78 4.74
N PHE A 50 2.03 -4.56 5.96
CA PHE A 50 2.77 -4.25 7.17
C PHE A 50 2.56 -5.32 8.25
N GLN A 51 3.45 -5.30 9.23
CA GLN A 51 3.47 -6.06 10.46
C GLN A 51 3.21 -5.13 11.64
N TYR A 52 2.75 -5.69 12.75
CA TYR A 52 2.19 -4.96 13.88
C TYR A 52 2.60 -5.62 15.20
N ASP A 53 2.50 -4.85 16.28
CA ASP A 53 2.67 -5.30 17.65
C ASP A 53 1.33 -5.75 18.24
N ASP A 54 1.33 -6.04 19.54
CA ASP A 54 0.15 -6.50 20.26
C ASP A 54 -1.03 -5.51 20.26
N ALA A 55 -0.83 -4.24 19.90
CA ALA A 55 -1.92 -3.27 19.77
C ALA A 55 -2.92 -3.70 18.68
N ILE A 56 -2.48 -4.41 17.62
CA ILE A 56 -3.42 -4.97 16.64
C ILE A 56 -4.20 -6.16 17.23
N ARG A 57 -3.58 -6.94 18.13
CA ARG A 57 -4.18 -8.14 18.74
C ARG A 57 -5.39 -7.78 19.59
N GLU A 58 -5.33 -6.66 20.31
CA GLU A 58 -6.45 -6.14 21.12
C GLU A 58 -7.71 -5.84 20.28
N ARG A 59 -7.57 -5.75 18.96
CA ARG A 59 -8.67 -5.54 18.01
C ARG A 59 -9.26 -6.83 17.44
N ALA A 60 -8.77 -7.99 17.88
CA ALA A 60 -9.36 -9.27 17.55
C ALA A 60 -10.60 -9.52 18.43
N ASN A 61 -11.73 -9.87 17.81
CA ASN A 61 -12.88 -10.32 18.58
C ASN A 61 -12.64 -11.76 19.04
N ASN A 62 -12.39 -11.92 20.34
CA ASN A 62 -12.06 -13.19 21.00
C ASN A 62 -13.15 -14.28 20.85
N GLY A 63 -14.36 -13.95 20.43
CA GLY A 63 -15.44 -14.94 20.19
C GLY A 63 -15.52 -15.50 18.77
N ALA A 64 -14.93 -14.83 17.76
CA ALA A 64 -15.08 -15.21 16.34
C ALA A 64 -13.76 -15.28 15.56
N GLY A 65 -12.64 -14.89 16.16
CA GLY A 65 -11.33 -14.86 15.49
C GLY A 65 -11.22 -13.82 14.36
N ARG A 66 -12.20 -12.91 14.26
CA ARG A 66 -12.23 -11.83 13.27
C ARG A 66 -11.46 -10.62 13.79
N LEU A 67 -10.54 -10.11 12.97
CA LEU A 67 -9.77 -8.90 13.24
C LEU A 67 -10.47 -7.66 12.65
N ASP A 68 -10.77 -6.64 13.48
CA ASP A 68 -11.20 -5.34 12.98
C ASP A 68 -9.98 -4.42 12.82
N VAL A 69 -9.63 -4.11 11.57
CA VAL A 69 -8.47 -3.27 11.24
C VAL A 69 -8.86 -1.83 10.92
N ARG A 70 -10.15 -1.50 10.83
CA ARG A 70 -10.61 -0.19 10.36
C ARG A 70 -10.13 0.90 11.30
N GLY A 71 -9.49 1.94 10.77
CA GLY A 71 -8.98 3.04 11.58
C GLY A 71 -7.81 2.65 12.51
N PHE A 72 -7.12 1.53 12.28
CA PHE A 72 -5.89 1.25 13.02
C PHE A 72 -4.87 2.36 12.76
N ASP A 73 -4.38 2.97 13.82
CA ASP A 73 -3.41 4.06 13.78
C ASP A 73 -2.15 3.78 14.62
N GLY A 74 -2.04 2.59 15.22
CA GLY A 74 -0.87 2.14 15.98
C GLY A 74 0.42 2.02 15.15
N PRO A 75 1.55 1.66 15.78
CA PRO A 75 2.81 1.47 15.08
C PRO A 75 2.74 0.30 14.09
N CYS A 76 3.54 0.40 13.03
CA CYS A 76 3.72 -0.69 12.09
C CYS A 76 5.17 -0.75 11.59
N TRP A 77 5.50 -1.84 10.91
CA TRP A 77 6.81 -2.13 10.31
C TRP A 77 6.65 -3.08 9.13
N SER A 78 7.66 -3.28 8.28
CA SER A 78 7.65 -4.37 7.30
C SER A 78 9.06 -4.83 6.96
N ARG A 79 9.22 -6.13 6.66
CA ARG A 79 10.48 -6.71 6.16
C ARG A 79 10.86 -6.23 4.76
N PHE A 80 9.87 -5.83 3.97
CA PHE A 80 10.06 -5.34 2.61
C PHE A 80 9.28 -4.03 2.40
N VAL A 81 9.87 -3.11 1.62
CA VAL A 81 9.11 -2.05 0.95
C VAL A 81 8.57 -2.64 -0.35
N TRP A 82 7.25 -2.82 -0.39
CA TRP A 82 6.58 -3.31 -1.59
C TRP A 82 6.31 -2.16 -2.56
N PHE A 83 6.50 -2.43 -3.85
CA PHE A 83 6.13 -1.59 -4.97
C PHE A 83 5.11 -2.37 -5.80
N ASP A 84 3.89 -1.85 -5.96
CA ASP A 84 2.86 -2.47 -6.80
C ASP A 84 2.82 -1.75 -8.15
N ILE A 85 3.23 -2.46 -9.18
CA ILE A 85 3.38 -1.94 -10.54
C ILE A 85 2.27 -2.56 -11.39
N ASP A 86 1.32 -1.74 -11.80
CA ASP A 86 0.29 -2.12 -12.77
C ASP A 86 0.21 -1.09 -13.89
N ARG A 87 0.00 -1.59 -15.10
CA ARG A 87 -0.23 -0.78 -16.30
C ARG A 87 -1.49 -1.29 -16.96
N ALA A 88 -2.50 -0.44 -17.02
CA ALA A 88 -3.78 -0.77 -17.62
C ALA A 88 -3.56 -1.35 -19.03
N ASP A 89 -3.88 -2.63 -19.18
CA ASP A 89 -3.84 -3.39 -20.43
C ASP A 89 -2.48 -3.50 -21.15
N ASP A 90 -1.36 -3.17 -20.48
CA ASP A 90 -0.01 -3.33 -21.05
C ASP A 90 0.96 -4.02 -20.08
N ILE A 91 0.93 -5.36 -20.13
CA ILE A 91 1.83 -6.19 -19.31
C ILE A 91 3.31 -6.05 -19.71
N ASN A 92 3.62 -5.69 -20.96
CA ASN A 92 5.01 -5.49 -21.37
C ASN A 92 5.55 -4.21 -20.75
N ALA A 93 4.76 -3.13 -20.74
CA ALA A 93 5.10 -1.92 -20.01
C ALA A 93 5.26 -2.18 -18.51
N ALA A 94 4.34 -2.93 -17.88
CA ALA A 94 4.47 -3.30 -16.47
C ALA A 94 5.75 -4.12 -16.18
N LYS A 95 6.10 -5.07 -17.07
CA LYS A 95 7.34 -5.87 -16.97
C LYS A 95 8.59 -4.98 -17.08
N ASN A 96 8.59 -4.07 -18.04
CA ASN A 96 9.72 -3.15 -18.27
C ASN A 96 9.87 -2.16 -17.09
N ASP A 97 8.77 -1.69 -16.51
CA ASP A 97 8.78 -0.87 -15.30
C ASP A 97 9.34 -1.65 -14.09
N ALA A 98 8.90 -2.89 -13.91
CA ALA A 98 9.41 -3.77 -12.87
C ALA A 98 10.91 -4.03 -13.03
N PHE A 99 11.37 -4.30 -14.26
CA PHE A 99 12.79 -4.48 -14.55
C PHE A 99 13.60 -3.22 -14.24
N ARG A 100 13.18 -2.05 -14.74
CA ARG A 100 13.87 -0.78 -14.50
C ARG A 100 13.97 -0.44 -13.02
N LEU A 101 12.87 -0.62 -12.28
CA LEU A 101 12.89 -0.41 -10.84
C LEU A 101 13.82 -1.41 -10.15
N ALA A 102 13.69 -2.70 -10.44
CA ALA A 102 14.47 -3.74 -9.79
C ALA A 102 15.98 -3.58 -10.04
N SER A 103 16.39 -3.30 -11.29
CA SER A 103 17.78 -2.98 -11.63
C SER A 103 18.25 -1.72 -10.92
N LEU A 104 17.45 -0.65 -10.88
CA LEU A 104 17.82 0.57 -10.16
C LEU A 104 18.04 0.30 -8.66
N LEU A 105 17.20 -0.52 -8.02
CA LEU A 105 17.34 -0.83 -6.60
C LEU A 105 18.63 -1.61 -6.33
N VAL A 106 18.88 -2.66 -7.11
CA VAL A 106 20.09 -3.49 -7.03
C VAL A 106 21.35 -2.65 -7.24
N ASP A 107 21.39 -1.83 -8.30
CA ASP A 107 22.53 -0.99 -8.62
C ASP A 107 22.74 0.13 -7.59
N ARG A 108 21.67 0.77 -7.11
CA ARG A 108 21.74 1.90 -6.19
C ARG A 108 22.20 1.51 -4.79
N TYR A 109 21.83 0.30 -4.34
CA TYR A 109 22.11 -0.17 -2.99
C TYR A 109 23.09 -1.34 -2.94
N GLU A 110 23.65 -1.72 -4.09
CA GLU A 110 24.78 -2.65 -4.23
C GLU A 110 24.58 -3.99 -3.49
N PHE A 111 23.40 -4.59 -3.64
CA PHE A 111 23.05 -5.89 -3.07
C PHE A 111 22.77 -6.91 -4.17
N ASP A 112 22.77 -8.21 -3.84
CA ASP A 112 22.61 -9.27 -4.84
C ASP A 112 21.16 -9.34 -5.34
N ASP A 113 20.96 -9.61 -6.63
CA ASP A 113 19.62 -9.63 -7.21
C ASP A 113 18.73 -10.76 -6.65
N SER A 114 19.33 -11.82 -6.10
CA SER A 114 18.63 -12.90 -5.40
C SER A 114 18.06 -12.48 -4.04
N GLU A 115 18.56 -11.37 -3.47
CA GLU A 115 18.02 -10.79 -2.23
C GLU A 115 16.79 -9.91 -2.49
N LEU A 116 16.49 -9.60 -3.76
CA LEU A 116 15.28 -8.88 -4.17
C LEU A 116 14.13 -9.84 -4.45
N LEU A 117 12.97 -9.58 -3.86
CA LEU A 117 11.76 -10.32 -4.21
C LEU A 117 11.00 -9.63 -5.34
N VAL A 118 10.80 -10.32 -6.46
CA VAL A 118 9.95 -9.85 -7.56
C VAL A 118 8.90 -10.92 -7.86
N PHE A 119 7.64 -10.51 -7.91
CA PHE A 119 6.52 -11.38 -8.25
C PHE A 119 5.74 -10.85 -9.44
N PHE A 120 5.37 -11.74 -10.37
CA PHE A 120 4.21 -11.48 -11.21
C PHE A 120 2.93 -11.63 -10.36
N SER A 121 1.99 -10.69 -10.44
CA SER A 121 0.83 -10.63 -9.53
C SER A 121 -0.25 -11.68 -9.79
N GLY A 122 -0.13 -12.45 -10.89
CA GLY A 122 -1.15 -13.39 -11.37
C GLY A 122 -2.14 -12.78 -12.36
N SER A 123 -2.08 -11.47 -12.61
CA SER A 123 -2.94 -10.78 -13.59
C SER A 123 -2.13 -9.97 -14.60
N LYS A 124 -1.90 -8.67 -14.36
CA LYS A 124 -1.26 -7.75 -15.31
C LYS A 124 -0.08 -6.96 -14.73
N GLY A 125 0.14 -7.07 -13.42
CA GLY A 125 1.13 -6.29 -12.70
C GLY A 125 2.23 -7.12 -12.06
N PHE A 126 3.15 -6.42 -11.40
CA PHE A 126 4.29 -6.98 -10.69
C PHE A 126 4.40 -6.36 -9.31
N HIS A 127 4.91 -7.14 -8.35
CA HIS A 127 5.30 -6.62 -7.04
C HIS A 127 6.81 -6.74 -6.88
N VAL A 128 7.48 -5.65 -6.50
CA VAL A 128 8.91 -5.66 -6.14
C VAL A 128 9.02 -5.40 -4.64
N GLY A 129 9.84 -6.17 -3.93
CA GLY A 129 9.99 -6.11 -2.47
C GLY A 129 11.44 -5.79 -2.09
N LEU A 130 11.74 -4.52 -1.81
CA LEU A 130 13.05 -4.06 -1.37
C LEU A 130 13.26 -4.41 0.11
N PRO A 131 14.33 -5.14 0.50
CA PRO A 131 14.59 -5.49 1.90
C PRO A 131 14.80 -4.25 2.77
N THR A 132 14.07 -4.14 3.88
CA THR A 132 14.24 -3.03 4.83
C THR A 132 15.50 -3.16 5.68
N SER A 133 16.18 -4.31 5.67
CA SER A 133 17.48 -4.46 6.33
C SER A 133 18.55 -3.51 5.80
N LEU A 134 18.45 -3.09 4.53
CA LEU A 134 19.35 -2.09 3.93
C LEU A 134 19.43 -0.79 4.73
N PHE A 135 18.35 -0.41 5.43
CA PHE A 135 18.28 0.83 6.23
C PHE A 135 17.79 0.62 7.67
N ASN A 136 17.58 -0.64 8.07
CA ASN A 136 17.22 -1.11 9.41
C ASN A 136 16.25 -0.18 10.20
N PRO A 137 15.04 0.06 9.69
CA PRO A 137 14.13 1.02 10.30
C PRO A 137 13.52 0.47 11.59
N MET A 138 13.30 1.36 12.56
CA MET A 138 12.50 1.05 13.74
C MET A 138 11.00 1.08 13.41
N PRO A 139 10.16 0.24 14.04
CA PRO A 139 8.72 0.36 13.93
C PRO A 139 8.22 1.74 14.38
N ALA A 140 7.23 2.28 13.69
CA ALA A 140 6.68 3.60 14.00
C ALA A 140 5.23 3.76 13.56
N VAL A 141 4.50 4.69 14.21
CA VAL A 141 3.15 5.09 13.79
C VAL A 141 3.14 5.71 12.38
N THR A 142 4.24 6.36 12.00
CA THR A 142 4.42 7.01 10.70
C THR A 142 5.15 6.14 9.67
N PHE A 143 5.52 4.91 10.03
CA PHE A 143 6.34 4.04 9.19
C PHE A 143 5.78 3.87 7.78
N ASN A 144 4.47 3.60 7.65
CA ASN A 144 3.83 3.40 6.35
C ASN A 144 3.88 4.65 5.45
N ALA A 145 3.85 5.86 6.04
CA ALA A 145 3.98 7.11 5.29
C ALA A 145 5.41 7.36 4.84
N SER A 146 6.41 7.03 5.67
CA SER A 146 7.82 7.10 5.29
C SER A 146 8.17 6.07 4.21
N VAL A 147 7.61 4.86 4.31
CA VAL A 147 7.71 3.83 3.25
C VAL A 147 7.13 4.34 1.94
N ARG A 148 5.96 4.99 1.98
CA ARG A 148 5.36 5.60 0.78
C ARG A 148 6.29 6.63 0.15
N ASN A 149 6.83 7.57 0.95
CA ASN A 149 7.73 8.61 0.45
C ASN A 149 8.99 8.01 -0.20
N LEU A 150 9.60 7.01 0.45
CA LEU A 150 10.75 6.31 -0.10
C LEU A 150 10.39 5.62 -1.43
N ALA A 151 9.27 4.91 -1.46
CA ALA A 151 8.85 4.18 -2.66
C ALA A 151 8.52 5.12 -3.83
N GLU A 152 7.82 6.24 -3.59
CA GLU A 152 7.52 7.24 -4.62
C GLU A 152 8.81 7.92 -5.14
N LYS A 153 9.77 8.22 -4.26
CA LYS A 153 11.11 8.75 -4.65
C LYS A 153 11.83 7.79 -5.59
N LEU A 154 11.95 6.52 -5.20
CA LEU A 154 12.65 5.49 -5.97
C LEU A 154 11.94 5.14 -7.28
N ALA A 155 10.61 5.06 -7.27
CA ALA A 155 9.81 4.88 -8.47
C ALA A 155 9.98 6.04 -9.45
N GLY A 156 10.03 7.28 -8.94
CA GLY A 156 10.31 8.47 -9.72
C GLY A 156 11.69 8.42 -10.41
N MET A 157 12.73 8.00 -9.68
CA MET A 157 14.07 7.79 -10.25
C MET A 157 14.08 6.71 -11.34
N ALA A 158 13.33 5.62 -11.15
CA ALA A 158 13.18 4.55 -12.13
C ALA A 158 12.24 4.93 -13.29
N THR A 159 11.59 6.09 -13.24
CA THR A 159 10.52 6.52 -14.14
C THR A 159 9.42 5.45 -14.30
N CYS A 160 9.09 4.78 -13.19
CA CYS A 160 8.03 3.79 -13.11
C CYS A 160 6.84 4.34 -12.32
N SER A 161 5.64 3.86 -12.66
CA SER A 161 4.42 4.20 -11.91
C SER A 161 4.09 3.08 -10.94
N ILE A 162 3.72 3.45 -9.71
CA ILE A 162 3.32 2.51 -8.67
C ILE A 162 1.94 2.86 -8.10
N ASP A 163 1.18 1.87 -7.65
CA ASP A 163 -0.05 2.11 -6.88
C ASP A 163 0.31 2.46 -5.44
N SER A 164 0.21 3.75 -5.11
CA SER A 164 0.45 4.26 -3.76
C SER A 164 -0.61 3.85 -2.73
N SER A 165 -1.74 3.26 -3.15
CA SER A 165 -2.79 2.81 -2.24
C SER A 165 -2.33 1.71 -1.29
N ILE A 166 -1.33 0.90 -1.69
CA ILE A 166 -0.77 -0.21 -0.90
C ILE A 166 -0.11 0.23 0.41
N TYR A 167 0.26 1.51 0.53
CA TYR A 167 0.88 2.09 1.72
C TYR A 167 -0.13 2.50 2.80
N GLY A 168 -1.41 2.20 2.60
CA GLY A 168 -2.39 2.22 3.68
C GLY A 168 -1.95 1.25 4.79
N LYS A 169 -1.97 1.70 6.05
CA LYS A 169 -1.44 0.95 7.20
C LYS A 169 -2.03 -0.47 7.35
N VAL A 170 -3.26 -0.67 6.88
CA VAL A 170 -4.00 -1.94 6.94
C VAL A 170 -4.44 -2.41 5.56
N GLN A 171 -3.65 -2.09 4.53
CA GLN A 171 -3.94 -2.47 3.16
C GLN A 171 -3.47 -3.92 2.91
N PRO A 172 -4.34 -4.79 2.38
CA PRO A 172 -3.97 -6.14 2.00
C PRO A 172 -3.13 -6.14 0.72
N LEU A 173 -2.11 -7.00 0.69
CA LEU A 173 -1.31 -7.31 -0.48
C LEU A 173 -1.48 -8.80 -0.80
N ARG A 174 -1.60 -9.14 -2.08
CA ARG A 174 -1.78 -10.54 -2.51
C ARG A 174 -0.63 -11.41 -1.99
N ALA A 175 -0.95 -12.53 -1.36
CA ALA A 175 0.05 -13.42 -0.79
C ALA A 175 0.86 -14.12 -1.90
N PRO A 176 2.18 -14.36 -1.71
CA PRO A 176 2.99 -15.17 -2.63
C PRO A 176 2.31 -16.52 -2.90
N ASN A 177 2.46 -17.05 -4.12
CA ASN A 177 1.87 -18.32 -4.56
C ASN A 177 0.35 -18.46 -4.38
N SER A 178 -0.40 -17.43 -3.97
CA SER A 178 -1.86 -17.49 -3.95
C SER A 178 -2.46 -17.40 -5.36
N ARG A 179 -3.57 -18.11 -5.59
CA ARG A 179 -4.24 -18.15 -6.88
C ARG A 179 -5.13 -16.93 -7.12
N HIS A 180 -4.90 -16.19 -8.18
CA HIS A 180 -5.69 -15.01 -8.52
C HIS A 180 -7.14 -15.39 -8.89
N GLY A 181 -8.13 -14.76 -8.25
CA GLY A 181 -9.54 -15.18 -8.34
C GLY A 181 -10.14 -15.15 -9.75
N LYS A 182 -9.76 -14.17 -10.59
CA LYS A 182 -10.26 -14.04 -11.98
C LYS A 182 -9.49 -14.85 -13.02
N THR A 183 -8.16 -14.79 -13.01
CA THR A 183 -7.31 -15.40 -14.06
C THR A 183 -6.96 -16.86 -13.75
N GLY A 184 -7.08 -17.30 -12.50
CA GLY A 184 -6.68 -18.63 -12.06
C GLY A 184 -5.17 -18.87 -12.03
N ARG A 185 -4.35 -17.83 -12.27
CA ARG A 185 -2.88 -17.89 -12.22
C ARG A 185 -2.37 -17.54 -10.84
N TYR A 186 -1.20 -18.04 -10.49
CA TYR A 186 -0.56 -17.81 -9.20
C TYR A 186 0.24 -16.50 -9.19
N LYS A 187 0.33 -15.85 -8.02
CA LYS A 187 1.34 -14.82 -7.78
C LYS A 187 2.70 -15.51 -7.69
N ARG A 188 3.47 -15.49 -8.78
CA ARG A 188 4.67 -16.33 -8.94
C ARG A 188 5.93 -15.49 -8.83
N LEU A 189 6.95 -15.99 -8.14
CA LEU A 189 8.28 -15.38 -8.11
C LEU A 189 8.86 -15.32 -9.53
N VAL A 190 9.56 -14.24 -9.85
CA VAL A 190 10.26 -14.01 -11.11
C VAL A 190 11.65 -13.50 -10.77
N ALA A 191 12.70 -14.21 -11.16
CA ALA A 191 14.05 -13.72 -10.93
C ALA A 191 14.34 -12.47 -11.78
N LEU A 192 15.22 -11.57 -11.32
CA LEU A 192 15.58 -10.37 -12.08
C LEU A 192 16.07 -10.70 -13.52
N PRO A 193 16.92 -11.73 -13.75
CA PRO A 193 17.31 -12.11 -15.11
C PRO A 193 16.14 -12.60 -15.97
N GLU A 194 15.06 -13.13 -15.37
CA GLU A 194 13.85 -13.52 -16.11
C GLU A 194 13.07 -12.31 -16.59
N LEU A 195 13.00 -11.21 -15.82
CA LEU A 195 12.36 -9.98 -16.28
C LEU A 195 13.00 -9.44 -17.56
N PHE A 196 14.32 -9.58 -17.69
CA PHE A 196 15.07 -9.18 -18.88
C PHE A 196 14.91 -10.18 -20.04
N ASN A 197 15.17 -11.47 -19.78
CA ASN A 197 15.33 -12.47 -20.84
C ASN A 197 14.02 -13.15 -21.28
N VAL A 198 12.96 -13.11 -20.46
CA VAL A 198 11.70 -13.80 -20.73
C VAL A 198 10.64 -12.80 -21.21
N GLN A 199 9.94 -13.13 -22.28
CA GLN A 199 8.80 -12.34 -22.76
C GLN A 199 7.66 -12.36 -21.73
N ALA A 200 6.89 -11.28 -21.63
CA ALA A 200 5.81 -11.20 -20.64
C ALA A 200 4.82 -12.38 -20.74
N ALA A 201 4.51 -12.82 -21.97
CA ALA A 201 3.67 -13.99 -22.20
C ALA A 201 4.23 -15.28 -21.57
N GLY A 202 5.55 -15.47 -21.60
CA GLY A 202 6.21 -16.61 -20.97
C GLY A 202 6.16 -16.57 -19.44
N ILE A 203 6.28 -15.38 -18.84
CA ILE A 203 6.07 -15.20 -17.39
C ILE A 203 4.63 -15.53 -17.01
N VAL A 204 3.66 -15.06 -17.80
CA VAL A 204 2.23 -15.34 -17.60
C VAL A 204 1.93 -16.84 -17.71
N GLU A 205 2.55 -17.53 -18.67
CA GLU A 205 2.40 -18.98 -18.84
C GLU A 205 2.94 -19.76 -17.63
N ARG A 206 4.13 -19.41 -17.14
CA ARG A 206 4.74 -20.04 -15.94
C ARG A 206 3.86 -19.89 -14.70
N ALA A 207 3.13 -18.78 -14.61
CA ALA A 207 2.18 -18.51 -13.52
C ALA A 207 0.94 -19.43 -13.52
N ALA A 208 0.80 -20.36 -14.48
CA ALA A 208 -0.18 -21.45 -14.39
C ALA A 208 0.07 -22.38 -13.21
N ASN A 209 1.31 -22.47 -12.72
CA ASN A 209 1.71 -23.24 -11.54
C ASN A 209 2.35 -22.31 -10.49
N PRO A 210 2.31 -22.66 -9.20
CA PRO A 210 3.07 -21.96 -8.17
C PRO A 210 4.58 -22.26 -8.31
N LEU A 211 5.41 -21.50 -7.60
CA LEU A 211 6.84 -21.75 -7.49
C LEU A 211 7.25 -21.57 -6.03
N GLU A 212 7.64 -22.68 -5.40
CA GLU A 212 8.31 -22.61 -4.11
C GLU A 212 9.58 -21.78 -4.22
N PHE A 213 9.88 -21.02 -3.17
CA PHE A 213 11.10 -20.21 -3.13
C PHE A 213 11.63 -20.07 -1.72
N GLU A 214 12.95 -20.00 -1.61
CA GLU A 214 13.61 -19.66 -0.37
C GLU A 214 13.49 -18.15 -0.12
N ILE A 215 13.07 -17.77 1.08
CA ILE A 215 13.04 -16.37 1.47
C ILE A 215 14.49 -15.90 1.61
N PRO A 216 14.93 -14.86 0.86
CA PRO A 216 16.32 -14.47 0.89
C PRO A 216 16.78 -14.01 2.27
N ASP A 217 18.05 -14.29 2.55
CA ASP A 217 18.74 -13.68 3.67
C ASP A 217 18.75 -12.15 3.53
N PRO A 218 18.66 -11.42 4.65
CA PRO A 218 18.68 -9.97 4.59
C PRO A 218 20.06 -9.46 4.16
N PRO A 219 20.15 -8.56 3.15
CA PRO A 219 21.40 -7.89 2.84
C PRO A 219 21.87 -7.04 4.01
N ALA A 220 23.18 -6.79 4.04
CA ALA A 220 23.80 -5.85 4.97
C ALA A 220 23.25 -4.43 4.76
N ASN A 221 23.35 -3.59 5.81
CA ASN A 221 22.96 -2.19 5.70
C ASN A 221 23.78 -1.48 4.61
N ASN A 222 23.14 -0.55 3.91
CA ASN A 222 23.74 0.26 2.86
C ASN A 222 23.63 1.76 3.23
N GLU A 223 24.72 2.52 3.08
CA GLU A 223 24.77 3.94 3.45
C GLU A 223 23.79 4.81 2.65
N GLN A 224 23.72 4.57 1.34
CA GLN A 224 22.81 5.30 0.46
C GLN A 224 21.34 4.99 0.77
N ALA A 225 21.02 3.73 1.10
CA ALA A 225 19.69 3.34 1.54
C ALA A 225 19.30 4.00 2.87
N MET A 226 20.24 4.07 3.82
CA MET A 226 20.03 4.77 5.08
C MET A 226 19.79 6.27 4.90
N GLU A 227 20.48 6.91 3.96
CA GLU A 227 20.26 8.32 3.61
C GLU A 227 18.88 8.53 2.96
N ASP A 228 18.53 7.73 1.96
CA ASP A 228 17.22 7.81 1.30
C ASP A 228 16.06 7.58 2.28
N TRP A 229 16.24 6.67 3.24
CA TRP A 229 15.27 6.44 4.30
C TRP A 229 15.15 7.63 5.26
N ARG A 230 16.27 8.27 5.63
CA ARG A 230 16.25 9.48 6.48
C ARG A 230 15.48 10.61 5.80
N ASP A 231 15.75 10.87 4.51
CA ASP A 231 15.01 11.86 3.73
C ASP A 231 13.50 11.58 3.74
N ALA A 232 13.13 10.32 3.52
CA ALA A 232 11.73 9.90 3.49
C ALA A 232 11.04 10.10 4.86
N CYS A 233 11.75 9.84 5.95
CA CYS A 233 11.29 10.09 7.32
C CYS A 233 11.16 11.59 7.64
N GLU A 234 12.09 12.41 7.16
CA GLU A 234 12.05 13.86 7.35
C GLU A 234 10.83 14.47 6.67
N ILE A 235 10.56 14.09 5.41
CA ILE A 235 9.34 14.50 4.69
C ILE A 235 8.09 14.15 5.48
N THR A 236 8.02 12.94 6.06
CA THR A 236 6.88 12.52 6.89
C THR A 236 6.77 13.34 8.17
N THR A 237 7.91 13.64 8.82
CA THR A 237 7.96 14.40 10.07
C THR A 237 7.53 15.85 9.84
N VAL A 238 8.01 16.49 8.78
CA VAL A 238 7.61 17.85 8.39
C VAL A 238 6.11 17.90 8.07
N ALA A 239 5.58 16.91 7.33
CA ALA A 239 4.15 16.83 7.05
C ALA A 239 3.31 16.58 8.32
N ALA A 240 3.78 15.75 9.24
CA ALA A 240 3.09 15.53 10.52
C ALA A 240 3.14 16.77 11.42
N ALA A 241 4.26 17.49 11.42
CA ALA A 241 4.42 18.75 12.13
C ALA A 241 3.51 19.84 11.56
N SER A 242 3.38 19.95 10.23
CA SER A 242 2.48 20.93 9.60
C SER A 242 1.00 20.64 9.87
N VAL A 243 0.62 19.36 10.00
CA VAL A 243 -0.73 18.96 10.45
C VAL A 243 -0.94 19.25 11.94
N LYS A 244 0.09 19.08 12.78
CA LYS A 244 0.03 19.37 14.24
C LYS A 244 0.09 20.85 14.57
N THR A 245 0.77 21.67 13.77
CA THR A 245 0.58 23.13 13.73
C THR A 245 -0.72 23.43 13.01
N TRP A 246 -1.80 22.81 13.48
CA TRP A 246 -3.13 23.26 13.21
C TRP A 246 -3.21 24.65 13.80
N ASP A 247 -3.11 25.63 12.92
CA ASP A 247 -3.21 27.03 13.27
C ASP A 247 -4.65 27.23 13.76
N ALA A 248 -4.84 27.29 15.09
CA ALA A 248 -6.12 27.61 15.69
C ALA A 248 -6.64 28.99 15.21
N ASP A 249 -5.75 29.80 14.62
CA ASP A 249 -6.05 31.08 13.98
C ASP A 249 -6.22 30.98 12.46
N ARG A 250 -6.30 29.77 11.88
CA ARG A 250 -6.52 29.62 10.43
C ARG A 250 -7.86 30.22 10.05
N THR A 251 -7.83 31.34 9.31
CA THR A 251 -9.02 32.09 8.91
C THR A 251 -9.55 31.72 7.51
N ALA A 252 -8.86 30.83 6.78
CA ALA A 252 -9.17 30.52 5.39
C ALA A 252 -9.20 29.02 5.08
N LEU A 253 -10.13 28.63 4.19
CA LEU A 253 -10.16 27.30 3.60
C LEU A 253 -8.85 26.99 2.86
N ASN A 254 -8.52 25.70 2.78
CA ASN A 254 -7.40 25.23 1.98
C ASN A 254 -7.59 25.67 0.53
N ARG A 255 -6.51 26.13 -0.11
CA ARG A 255 -6.51 26.51 -1.53
C ARG A 255 -7.09 25.40 -2.42
N SER A 256 -6.76 24.14 -2.13
CA SER A 256 -7.28 22.98 -2.83
C SER A 256 -8.80 22.77 -2.67
N THR A 257 -9.38 23.23 -1.55
CA THR A 257 -10.84 23.22 -1.34
C THR A 257 -11.50 24.30 -2.16
N LEU A 258 -10.91 25.50 -2.20
CA LEU A 258 -11.39 26.61 -3.04
C LEU A 258 -11.31 26.27 -4.54
N GLU A 259 -10.20 25.67 -4.98
CA GLU A 259 -10.00 25.21 -6.36
C GLU A 259 -10.99 24.10 -6.72
N PHE A 260 -11.21 23.12 -5.83
CA PHE A 260 -12.20 22.08 -6.06
C PHE A 260 -13.62 22.64 -6.22
N ILE A 261 -14.03 23.57 -5.36
CA ILE A 261 -15.36 24.20 -5.43
C ILE A 261 -15.53 24.99 -6.72
N ARG A 262 -14.46 25.62 -7.22
CA ARG A 262 -14.50 26.48 -8.41
C ARG A 262 -14.44 25.69 -9.71
N ASP A 263 -13.48 24.79 -9.82
CA ASP A 263 -13.04 24.21 -11.09
C ASP A 263 -13.23 22.69 -11.14
N GLY A 264 -13.62 22.06 -10.02
CA GLY A 264 -13.71 20.61 -9.93
C GLY A 264 -12.34 19.94 -10.01
N VAL A 265 -12.29 18.75 -10.62
CA VAL A 265 -11.09 17.90 -10.65
C VAL A 265 -11.23 16.80 -11.71
N ALA A 266 -10.09 16.40 -12.29
CA ALA A 266 -9.99 15.33 -13.29
C ALA A 266 -10.35 13.94 -12.75
N GLU A 267 -10.57 13.00 -13.68
CA GLU A 267 -10.86 11.60 -13.37
C GLU A 267 -9.74 10.96 -12.54
N GLY A 268 -10.12 10.20 -11.50
CA GLY A 268 -9.20 9.54 -10.56
C GLY A 268 -9.05 10.22 -9.19
N GLU A 269 -9.24 11.54 -9.10
CA GLU A 269 -9.11 12.28 -7.82
C GLU A 269 -10.45 12.72 -7.19
N ARG A 270 -11.57 12.51 -7.90
CA ARG A 270 -12.90 13.07 -7.60
C ARG A 270 -13.37 12.84 -6.16
N GLN A 271 -13.43 11.58 -5.73
CA GLN A 271 -13.90 11.23 -4.37
C GLN A 271 -12.94 11.73 -3.29
N ARG A 272 -11.62 11.65 -3.54
CA ARG A 272 -10.59 12.10 -2.60
C ARG A 272 -10.67 13.61 -2.36
N ARG A 273 -10.82 14.41 -3.43
CA ARG A 273 -10.94 15.87 -3.33
C ARG A 273 -12.26 16.29 -2.71
N LEU A 274 -13.37 15.66 -3.09
CA LEU A 274 -14.67 15.90 -2.46
C LEU A 274 -14.63 15.62 -0.95
N PHE A 275 -14.04 14.49 -0.54
CA PHE A 275 -13.86 14.15 0.87
C PHE A 275 -13.02 15.20 1.60
N SER A 276 -11.89 15.60 1.00
CA SER A 276 -10.99 16.59 1.58
C SER A 276 -11.64 17.97 1.72
N ALA A 277 -12.45 18.38 0.74
CA ALA A 277 -13.20 19.64 0.77
C ALA A 277 -14.26 19.61 1.87
N ALA A 278 -15.01 18.51 2.01
CA ALA A 278 -16.00 18.35 3.07
C ALA A 278 -15.37 18.35 4.47
N ALA A 279 -14.24 17.65 4.65
CA ALA A 279 -13.49 17.69 5.90
C ALA A 279 -12.99 19.10 6.22
N ASN A 280 -12.44 19.81 5.23
CA ASN A 280 -11.97 21.17 5.43
C ASN A 280 -13.11 22.15 5.75
N LEU A 281 -14.30 22.00 5.18
CA LEU A 281 -15.47 22.79 5.59
C LEU A 281 -15.88 22.49 7.04
N ALA A 282 -15.87 21.23 7.46
CA ALA A 282 -16.21 20.85 8.84
C ALA A 282 -15.23 21.40 9.88
N GLU A 283 -13.94 21.50 9.54
CA GLU A 283 -12.92 22.16 10.38
C GLU A 283 -13.28 23.63 10.70
N PHE A 284 -14.09 24.28 9.87
CA PHE A 284 -14.59 25.64 10.09
C PHE A 284 -16.02 25.69 10.68
N GLY A 285 -16.52 24.57 11.21
CA GLY A 285 -17.86 24.47 11.76
C GLY A 285 -18.97 24.61 10.71
N CYS A 286 -18.68 24.34 9.43
CA CYS A 286 -19.68 24.40 8.36
C CYS A 286 -20.80 23.39 8.65
N PRO A 287 -22.08 23.85 8.75
CA PRO A 287 -23.19 22.94 8.97
C PRO A 287 -23.32 21.93 7.82
N PRO A 288 -23.71 20.68 8.08
CA PRO A 288 -23.86 19.65 7.04
C PRO A 288 -24.71 20.11 5.86
N GLN A 289 -25.81 20.83 6.13
CA GLN A 289 -26.69 21.37 5.08
C GLN A 289 -25.96 22.34 4.14
N LEU A 290 -25.09 23.21 4.68
CA LEU A 290 -24.32 24.16 3.89
C LEU A 290 -23.21 23.45 3.10
N ALA A 291 -22.53 22.46 3.70
CA ALA A 291 -21.53 21.68 2.99
C ALA A 291 -22.13 20.89 1.82
N HIS A 292 -23.31 20.28 2.01
CA HIS A 292 -24.06 19.64 0.91
C HIS A 292 -24.45 20.65 -0.17
N ALA A 293 -24.90 21.85 0.20
CA ALA A 293 -25.25 22.91 -0.75
C ALA A 293 -24.05 23.38 -1.58
N LEU A 294 -22.86 23.46 -0.98
CA LEU A 294 -21.63 23.92 -1.66
C LEU A 294 -21.00 22.84 -2.56
N LEU A 295 -21.10 21.56 -2.18
CA LEU A 295 -20.31 20.49 -2.79
C LEU A 295 -21.10 19.54 -3.71
N THR A 296 -22.43 19.48 -3.59
CA THR A 296 -23.22 18.46 -4.30
C THR A 296 -23.21 18.65 -5.82
N ASP A 297 -23.36 19.88 -6.30
CA ASP A 297 -23.49 20.14 -7.73
C ASP A 297 -22.15 19.93 -8.43
N ILE A 298 -21.06 20.49 -7.90
CA ILE A 298 -19.73 20.26 -8.45
C ILE A 298 -19.33 18.77 -8.43
N ALA A 299 -19.73 18.01 -7.40
CA ALA A 299 -19.51 16.57 -7.33
C ALA A 299 -20.26 15.80 -8.43
N ARG A 300 -21.45 16.25 -8.80
CA ARG A 300 -22.22 15.65 -9.90
C ARG A 300 -21.66 16.04 -11.25
N ASP A 301 -21.20 17.28 -11.40
CA ASP A 301 -20.60 17.79 -12.65
C ASP A 301 -19.32 17.05 -12.99
N ILE A 302 -18.53 16.66 -11.99
CA ILE A 302 -17.36 15.79 -12.18
C ILE A 302 -17.74 14.30 -12.31
N GLY A 303 -19.02 13.93 -12.33
CA GLY A 303 -19.49 12.59 -12.65
C GLY A 303 -19.66 11.62 -11.48
N LEU A 304 -19.76 12.09 -10.23
CA LEU A 304 -20.10 11.22 -9.09
C LEU A 304 -21.61 10.97 -9.00
N THR A 305 -22.00 9.75 -8.64
CA THR A 305 -23.41 9.42 -8.44
C THR A 305 -23.98 10.09 -7.18
N PRO A 306 -25.30 10.34 -7.08
CA PRO A 306 -25.90 10.96 -5.91
C PRO A 306 -25.59 10.23 -4.58
N SER A 307 -25.49 8.90 -4.61
CA SER A 307 -25.15 8.10 -3.43
C SER A 307 -23.68 8.25 -3.03
N GLU A 308 -22.76 8.26 -4.00
CA GLU A 308 -21.33 8.46 -3.74
C GLU A 308 -21.06 9.87 -3.23
N THR A 309 -21.66 10.89 -3.84
CA THR A 309 -21.55 12.28 -3.41
C THR A 309 -21.98 12.43 -1.95
N ARG A 310 -23.17 11.95 -1.60
CA ARG A 310 -23.69 12.04 -0.22
C ARG A 310 -22.77 11.35 0.77
N ARG A 311 -22.44 10.08 0.50
CA ARG A 311 -21.58 9.27 1.39
C ARG A 311 -20.21 9.92 1.59
N THR A 312 -19.63 10.47 0.53
CA THR A 312 -18.29 11.09 0.57
C THR A 312 -18.30 12.38 1.38
N ILE A 313 -19.32 13.23 1.18
CA ILE A 313 -19.50 14.47 1.97
C ILE A 313 -19.70 14.12 3.45
N ASP A 314 -20.62 13.21 3.78
CA ASP A 314 -20.91 12.83 5.17
C ASP A 314 -19.69 12.24 5.89
N SER A 315 -18.92 11.41 5.18
CA SER A 315 -17.68 10.84 5.72
C SER A 315 -16.62 11.91 5.96
N GLY A 316 -16.49 12.89 5.06
CA GLY A 316 -15.57 14.01 5.21
C GLY A 316 -15.96 14.90 6.38
N LEU A 317 -17.25 15.25 6.49
CA LEU A 317 -17.79 16.05 7.59
C LEU A 317 -17.57 15.39 8.95
N THR A 318 -17.80 14.08 9.04
CA THR A 318 -17.58 13.31 10.28
C THR A 318 -16.11 13.36 10.68
N LYS A 319 -15.18 13.23 9.72
CA LYS A 319 -13.75 13.28 10.02
C LYS A 319 -13.28 14.68 10.44
N GLY A 320 -13.73 15.73 9.74
CA GLY A 320 -13.32 17.11 10.02
C GLY A 320 -13.96 17.68 11.29
N GLY A 321 -15.17 17.23 11.65
CA GLY A 321 -15.90 17.68 12.84
C GLY A 321 -15.65 16.84 14.10
N ALA A 322 -14.85 15.77 14.03
CA ALA A 322 -14.45 14.96 15.19
C ALA A 322 -13.25 15.55 15.97
N GLN A 323 -12.97 16.84 15.79
CA GLN A 323 -11.92 17.58 16.49
C GLN A 323 -12.50 18.32 17.70
#